data_AF-A0A535ESW3-F1
#
_entry.id   AF-A0A535ESW3-F1
#
_cell.length_a   1.000
_cell.length_b   1.000
_cell.length_c   1.000
_cell.angle_alpha   90.00
_cell.angle_beta   90.00
_cell.angle_gamma   90.00
#
_symmetry.space_group_name_H-M   'P 1'
#
loop_
_entity.id
_entity.type
_entity.pdbx_description
1 polymer ?
#
loop_
_entity_poly.entity_id
_entity_poly.type
_entity_poly.pdbx_seq_one_letter_code
_entity_poly.pdbx_strand_id
1 'polypeptide(L)' 'MMSKETRDDDDHELPTRLGQVAAMISLGYSDKQIALELGLSPHTVHRHVARLLKRLGAENRAAVAAIWARMTME' A
#
# COMPACT_ATOMS: atom_id res chain seq x y z
N MET A 1 30.87 -2.58 2.04
CA MET A 1 29.85 -2.99 1.06
C MET A 1 28.50 -2.95 1.76
N MET A 2 27.68 -1.94 1.45
CA MET A 2 26.26 -1.93 1.84
C MET A 2 25.47 -1.85 0.54
N SER A 3 25.50 -2.94 -0.22
CA SER A 3 24.70 -3.07 -1.43
C SER A 3 23.25 -3.23 -0.99
N LYS A 4 22.54 -2.11 -0.83
CA LYS A 4 21.09 -2.09 -0.69
C LYS A 4 20.49 -2.28 -2.08
N GLU A 5 20.74 -3.44 -2.65
CA GLU A 5 20.03 -3.96 -3.80
C GLU A 5 18.70 -4.45 -3.24
N THR A 6 17.73 -3.55 -3.14
CA THR A 6 16.33 -3.93 -2.91
C THR A 6 15.90 -4.70 -4.16
N ARG A 7 16.12 -6.02 -4.13
CA ARG A 7 15.50 -6.99 -5.02
C ARG A 7 14.00 -6.70 -5.04
N ASP A 8 13.54 -6.16 -6.16
CA ASP A 8 12.13 -5.87 -6.47
C ASP A 8 11.37 -7.19 -6.77
N ASP A 9 11.77 -8.31 -6.14
CA ASP A 9 11.33 -9.69 -6.43
C ASP A 9 10.17 -10.18 -5.54
N ASP A 10 9.72 -9.39 -4.55
CA ASP A 10 8.53 -9.69 -3.73
C ASP A 10 7.22 -9.22 -4.40
N ASP A 11 7.15 -9.29 -5.73
CA ASP A 11 5.93 -9.10 -6.52
C ASP A 11 5.06 -10.37 -6.55
N HIS A 12 5.07 -11.20 -5.50
CA HIS A 12 4.28 -12.45 -5.47
C HIS A 12 3.31 -12.57 -4.27
N GLU A 13 3.31 -11.62 -3.32
CA GLU A 13 2.36 -11.58 -2.19
C GLU A 13 1.16 -10.62 -2.42
N LEU A 14 0.77 -10.41 -3.69
CA LEU A 14 -0.05 -9.28 -4.16
C LEU A 14 -1.42 -9.05 -3.49
N PRO A 15 -2.15 -10.02 -2.92
CA PRO A 15 -3.40 -9.72 -2.21
C PRO A 15 -3.18 -9.21 -0.79
N THR A 16 -2.26 -9.85 -0.03
CA THR A 16 -2.06 -9.56 1.39
C THR A 16 -1.48 -8.17 1.61
N ARG A 17 -0.48 -7.79 0.82
CA ARG A 17 0.19 -6.48 0.95
C ARG A 17 -0.70 -5.32 0.50
N LEU A 18 -1.49 -5.48 -0.55
CA LEU A 18 -2.42 -4.43 -1.00
C LEU A 18 -3.51 -4.15 0.05
N GLY A 19 -4.04 -5.19 0.70
CA GLY A 19 -5.01 -5.03 1.79
C GLY A 19 -4.41 -4.34 3.01
N GLN A 20 -3.19 -4.70 3.40
CA GLN A 20 -2.48 -4.04 4.51
C GLN A 20 -2.24 -2.55 4.22
N VAL A 21 -1.79 -2.21 3.02
CA VAL A 21 -1.60 -0.82 2.58
C VAL A 21 -2.93 -0.06 2.60
N ALA A 22 -4.01 -0.65 2.07
CA ALA A 22 -5.35 -0.04 2.09
C ALA A 22 -5.87 0.21 3.50
N ALA A 23 -5.70 -0.76 4.41
CA ALA A 23 -6.08 -0.63 5.81
C ALA A 23 -5.33 0.51 6.49
N MET A 24 -4.01 0.56 6.37
CA MET A 24 -3.21 1.64 6.96
C MET A 24 -3.52 3.01 6.37
N ILE A 25 -3.81 3.09 5.06
CA ILE A 25 -4.28 4.34 4.43
C ILE A 25 -5.60 4.79 5.04
N SER A 26 -6.51 3.86 5.32
CA SER A 26 -7.79 4.13 5.98
C SER A 26 -7.63 4.61 7.42
N LEU A 27 -6.57 4.17 8.09
CA LEU A 27 -6.17 4.64 9.41
C LEU A 27 -5.41 5.99 9.39
N GLY A 28 -5.18 6.58 8.22
CA GLY A 28 -4.51 7.87 8.07
C GLY A 28 -2.98 7.80 7.99
N TYR A 29 -2.39 6.61 7.80
CA TYR A 29 -0.94 6.46 7.70
C TYR A 29 -0.41 7.08 6.41
N SER A 30 0.76 7.71 6.48
CA SER A 30 1.51 8.21 5.32
C SER A 30 2.33 7.12 4.66
N ASP A 31 2.71 7.28 3.38
CA ASP A 31 3.50 6.28 2.64
C ASP A 31 4.83 5.92 3.34
N LYS A 32 5.44 6.89 4.03
CA LYS A 32 6.64 6.69 4.85
C LYS A 32 6.37 5.83 6.09
N GLN A 33 5.22 6.01 6.74
CA GLN A 33 4.84 5.22 7.91
C GLN A 33 4.48 3.80 7.48
N ILE A 34 3.72 3.65 6.41
CA ILE A 34 3.40 2.36 5.79
C ILE A 34 4.67 1.62 5.38
N ALA A 35 5.64 2.32 4.78
CA ALA A 35 6.93 1.75 4.42
C ALA A 35 7.68 1.23 5.65
N LEU A 36 7.71 2.01 6.73
CA LEU A 36 8.35 1.61 7.98
C LEU A 36 7.67 0.38 8.60
N GLU A 37 6.34 0.40 8.72
CA GLU A 37 5.56 -0.67 9.34
C GLU A 37 5.66 -1.99 8.56
N LEU A 38 5.73 -1.92 7.23
CA LEU A 38 5.82 -3.11 6.38
C LEU A 38 7.26 -3.53 6.04
N GLY A 39 8.27 -2.79 6.52
CA GLY A 39 9.67 -3.03 6.14
C GLY A 39 9.95 -2.78 4.65
N LEU A 40 9.15 -1.94 4.01
CA LEU A 40 9.23 -1.62 2.58
C LEU A 40 9.96 -0.29 2.33
N SER A 41 10.31 -0.05 1.08
CA SER A 41 10.75 1.28 0.65
C SER A 41 9.54 2.16 0.31
N PRO A 42 9.60 3.49 0.53
CA PRO A 42 8.52 4.41 0.16
C PRO A 42 8.14 4.33 -1.33
N HIS A 43 9.11 4.05 -2.20
CA HIS A 43 8.87 3.86 -3.64
C HIS A 43 8.01 2.62 -3.93
N THR A 44 8.26 1.52 -3.21
CA THR A 44 7.47 0.28 -3.30
C THR A 44 6.04 0.52 -2.83
N VAL A 45 5.86 1.23 -1.70
CA VAL A 45 4.54 1.66 -1.22
C VAL A 45 3.81 2.49 -2.28
N HIS A 46 4.48 3.45 -2.90
CA HIS A 46 3.87 4.27 -3.95
C HIS A 46 3.37 3.42 -5.13
N ARG A 47 4.13 2.39 -5.56
CA ARG A 47 3.66 1.42 -6.56
C ARG A 47 2.45 0.62 -6.08
N HIS A 48 2.43 0.18 -4.82
CA HIS A 48 1.27 -0.50 -4.24
C HIS A 48 0.03 0.39 -4.23
N VAL A 49 0.17 1.67 -3.85
CA VAL A 49 -0.93 2.65 -3.88
C VAL A 49 -1.43 2.84 -5.31
N ALA A 50 -0.55 3.03 -6.29
CA ALA A 50 -0.97 3.16 -7.69
C ALA A 50 -1.76 1.94 -8.20
N ARG A 51 -1.32 0.73 -7.82
CA ARG A 51 -2.04 -0.52 -8.14
C ARG A 51 -3.38 -0.60 -7.42
N LEU A 52 -3.44 -0.19 -6.16
CA LEU A 52 -4.65 -0.16 -5.35
C LEU A 52 -5.69 0.80 -5.93
N LEU A 53 -5.25 1.99 -6.37
CA LEU A 53 -6.08 2.97 -7.08
C LEU A 53 -6.69 2.35 -8.34
N LYS A 54 -5.87 1.73 -9.18
CA LYS A 54 -6.32 1.06 -10.40
C LYS A 54 -7.28 -0.10 -10.12
N ARG A 55 -7.02 -0.91 -9.08
CA ARG A 55 -7.88 -2.05 -8.71
C ARG A 55 -9.23 -1.63 -8.13
N LEU A 56 -9.24 -0.58 -7.32
CA LEU A 56 -10.45 -0.09 -6.66
C LEU A 56 -11.22 0.93 -7.51
N GLY A 57 -10.69 1.35 -8.66
CA GLY A 57 -11.26 2.44 -9.45
C GLY A 57 -11.23 3.78 -8.71
N ALA A 58 -10.27 3.96 -7.79
CA ALA A 58 -10.16 5.12 -6.93
C ALA A 58 -9.26 6.17 -7.58
N GLU A 59 -9.68 7.44 -7.53
CA GLU A 59 -8.93 8.55 -8.15
C GLU A 59 -7.77 9.03 -7.28
N ASN A 60 -7.85 8.85 -5.96
CA ASN A 60 -6.82 9.27 -5.03
C ASN A 60 -6.79 8.39 -3.77
N ARG A 61 -5.75 8.57 -2.96
CA ARG A 61 -5.58 7.80 -1.70
C ARG A 61 -6.74 7.98 -0.71
N ALA A 62 -7.43 9.12 -0.71
CA ALA A 62 -8.58 9.35 0.16
C ALA A 62 -9.79 8.53 -0.30
N ALA A 63 -9.99 8.41 -1.62
CA ALA A 63 -11.00 7.53 -2.19
C ALA A 63 -10.71 6.06 -1.85
N VAL A 64 -9.44 5.63 -1.86
CA VAL A 64 -9.05 4.30 -1.36
C VAL A 64 -9.47 4.11 0.10
N ALA A 65 -9.14 5.07 0.98
CA ALA A 65 -9.51 5.01 2.39
C ALA A 65 -11.04 4.86 2.57
N ALA A 66 -11.82 5.68 1.86
CA ALA A 66 -13.27 5.65 1.94
C ALA A 66 -13.85 4.32 1.41
N ILE A 67 -13.33 3.83 0.27
CA ILE A 67 -13.76 2.58 -0.36
C ILE A 67 -13.38 1.36 0.49
N TRP A 68 -12.24 1.39 1.17
CA TRP A 68 -11.82 0.32 2.06
C TRP A 68 -12.60 0.32 3.37
N ALA A 69 -12.79 1.51 3.98
CA ALA A 69 -13.59 1.66 5.19
C ALA A 69 -15.01 1.12 5.03
N ARG A 70 -15.69 1.41 3.91
CA ARG A 70 -17.03 0.84 3.64
C ARG A 70 -17.03 -0.68 3.52
N MET A 71 -15.95 -1.29 2.98
CA MET A 71 -15.88 -2.76 2.79
C MET A 71 -15.59 -3.50 4.08
N THR A 72 -14.86 -2.88 5.02
CA THR A 72 -14.50 -3.51 6.30
C THR A 72 -15.56 -3.34 7.40
N MET A 73 -16.55 -2.47 7.18
CA MET A 73 -17.64 -2.20 8.12
C MET A 73 -18.90 -3.03 7.85
N GLU A 74 -18.81 -4.04 6.98
CA GLU A 74 -19.86 -5.03 6.70
C GLU A 74 -19.54 -6.39 7.33
#